data_AF-A0A4P9TBH7-F1
#
_entry.id   AF-A0A4P9TBH7-F1
#
_cell.length_a   1.000
_cell.length_b   1.000
_cell.length_c   1.000
_cell.angle_alpha   90.00
_cell.angle_beta   90.00
_cell.angle_gamma   90.00
#
_symmetry.space_group_name_H-M   'P 1'
#
loop_
_entity.id
_entity.type
_entity.pdbx_description
1 polymer ?
#
loop_
_entity_poly.entity_id
_entity_poly.type
_entity_poly.pdbx_seq_one_letter_code
_entity_poly.pdbx_strand_id
1 'polypeptide(L)' 'MEKALWYLIAGTRGGENRARIIRALEVKPRNANQLAEELEVDYNTVRHHLELLEREFDAAIAAAVETEMEHERRGEVVR' A
#
# COMPACT_ATOMS: atom_id res chain seq x y z
N MET A 1 -9.53 7.30 7.55
CA MET A 1 -9.95 6.02 8.17
C MET A 1 -10.28 6.17 9.67
N GLU A 2 -11.30 5.46 10.20
CA GLU A 2 -11.72 5.51 11.61
C GLU A 2 -10.68 4.90 12.57
N LYS A 3 -10.49 5.49 13.77
CA LYS A 3 -9.51 5.02 14.78
C LYS A 3 -9.69 3.55 15.19
N ALA A 4 -10.92 3.05 15.21
CA ALA A 4 -11.19 1.65 15.54
C ALA A 4 -10.59 0.67 14.52
N LEU A 5 -10.67 1.01 13.23
CA LEU A 5 -10.10 0.20 12.15
C LEU A 5 -8.56 0.17 12.21
N TRP A 6 -7.94 1.28 12.63
CA TRP A 6 -6.49 1.32 12.88
C TRP A 6 -6.05 0.34 13.97
N TYR A 7 -6.75 0.29 15.10
CA TYR A 7 -6.41 -0.64 16.18
C TYR A 7 -6.62 -2.10 15.78
N LEU A 8 -7.65 -2.39 14.97
CA LEU A 8 -7.88 -3.73 14.43
C LEU A 8 -6.73 -4.18 13.53
N ILE A 9 -6.27 -3.32 12.63
CA ILE A 9 -5.17 -3.63 11.72
C ILE A 9 -3.86 -3.72 12.50
N ALA A 10 -3.51 -2.72 13.31
CA ALA A 10 -2.25 -2.67 14.06
C ALA A 10 -2.10 -3.80 15.09
N GLY A 11 -3.20 -4.31 15.66
CA GLY A 11 -3.21 -5.39 16.64
C GLY A 11 -2.91 -6.79 16.08
N THR A 12 -2.72 -6.93 14.76
CA THR A 12 -2.44 -8.22 14.11
C THR A 12 -0.95 -8.36 13.77
N ARG A 13 -0.46 -9.58 13.54
CA ARG A 13 0.93 -9.81 13.12
C ARG A 13 1.20 -9.09 11.80
N GLY A 14 2.20 -8.20 11.79
CA GLY A 14 2.49 -7.35 10.63
C GLY A 14 1.52 -6.19 10.42
N GLY A 15 0.64 -5.94 11.40
CA GLY A 15 -0.37 -4.89 11.39
C GLY A 15 0.21 -3.48 11.31
N GLU A 16 1.30 -3.24 12.04
CA GLU A 16 2.02 -1.96 12.01
C GLU A 16 2.51 -1.61 10.59
N ASN A 17 3.09 -2.57 9.86
CA ASN A 17 3.53 -2.33 8.49
C ASN A 17 2.35 -2.08 7.54
N ARG A 18 1.26 -2.85 7.65
CA ARG A 18 0.04 -2.59 6.86
C ARG A 18 -0.53 -1.21 7.16
N ALA A 19 -0.53 -0.80 8.43
CA ALA A 19 -0.95 0.51 8.87
C ALA A 19 -0.09 1.62 8.23
N ARG A 20 1.23 1.49 8.30
CA ARG A 20 2.18 2.44 7.68
C ARG A 20 1.99 2.53 6.15
N ILE A 21 1.77 1.40 5.48
CA ILE A 21 1.49 1.34 4.03
C ILE A 21 0.20 2.07 3.69
N ILE A 22 -0.90 1.79 4.40
CA ILE A 22 -2.18 2.49 4.20
C ILE A 22 -2.01 4.00 4.39
N ARG A 23 -1.29 4.44 5.44
CA ARG A 23 -1.03 5.86 5.68
C ARG A 23 -0.28 6.52 4.53
N ALA A 24 0.77 5.85 4.03
CA ALA A 24 1.50 6.36 2.88
C ALA A 24 0.55 6.51 1.69
N LEU A 25 -0.21 5.46 1.34
CA LEU A 25 -1.16 5.47 0.23
C LEU A 25 -2.30 6.50 0.39
N GLU A 26 -2.78 6.77 1.61
CA GLU A 26 -3.75 7.83 1.91
C GLU A 26 -3.21 9.23 1.56
N VAL A 27 -1.88 9.45 1.68
CA VAL A 27 -1.25 10.75 1.38
C VAL A 27 -1.08 10.95 -0.12
N LYS A 28 -0.56 9.94 -0.83
CA LYS A 28 -0.45 9.91 -2.29
C LYS A 28 -0.27 8.47 -2.77
N PRO A 29 -0.75 8.12 -3.98
CA PRO A 29 -0.44 6.85 -4.61
C PRO A 29 1.07 6.60 -4.69
N ARG A 30 1.48 5.37 -4.40
CA ARG A 30 2.87 4.92 -4.45
C ARG A 30 2.94 3.47 -4.89
N ASN A 31 3.95 3.13 -5.68
CA ASN A 31 4.27 1.74 -5.98
C ASN A 31 5.05 1.09 -4.81
N ALA A 32 5.22 -0.24 -4.88
CA ALA A 32 5.85 -1.00 -3.80
C ALA A 32 7.33 -0.62 -3.55
N ASN A 33 8.07 -0.18 -4.57
CA ASN A 33 9.45 0.29 -4.40
C ASN A 33 9.49 1.61 -3.64
N GLN A 34 8.64 2.57 -4.03
CA GLN A 34 8.52 3.86 -3.34
C GLN A 34 8.08 3.70 -1.88
N LEU A 35 7.18 2.75 -1.60
CA LEU A 35 6.78 2.41 -0.24
C LEU A 35 7.93 1.77 0.55
N ALA A 36 8.73 0.90 -0.07
CA ALA A 36 9.88 0.28 0.58
C ALA A 36 10.94 1.33 0.98
N GLU A 37 11.22 2.28 0.07
CA GLU A 37 12.12 3.40 0.35
C GLU A 37 11.57 4.32 1.44
N GLU A 38 10.30 4.76 1.34
CA GLU A 38 9.70 5.68 2.31
C GLU A 38 9.54 5.07 3.71
N LEU A 39 9.23 3.78 3.78
CA LEU A 39 8.99 3.09 5.04
C LEU A 39 10.25 2.41 5.60
N GLU A 40 11.38 2.49 4.89
CA GLU A 40 12.65 1.85 5.27
C GLU A 40 12.48 0.35 5.59
N VAL A 41 11.75 -0.36 4.73
CA VAL A 41 11.53 -1.81 4.86
C VAL A 41 11.80 -2.51 3.54
N ASP A 42 12.13 -3.80 3.58
CA ASP A 42 12.40 -4.58 2.37
C ASP A 42 11.20 -4.59 1.41
N TYR A 43 11.49 -4.52 0.11
CA TYR A 43 10.49 -4.63 -0.96
C TYR A 43 9.56 -5.84 -0.81
N ASN A 44 10.11 -7.01 -0.48
CA ASN A 44 9.30 -8.23 -0.30
C ASN A 44 8.34 -8.11 0.90
N THR A 45 8.72 -7.38 1.94
CA THR A 45 7.86 -7.08 3.09
C THR A 45 6.69 -6.21 2.66
N VAL A 46 6.96 -5.15 1.87
CA VAL A 46 5.89 -4.30 1.32
C VAL A 46 4.95 -5.10 0.44
N ARG A 47 5.49 -5.89 -0.51
CA ARG A 47 4.70 -6.70 -1.44
C ARG A 47 3.78 -7.67 -0.69
N HIS A 48 4.33 -8.39 0.29
CA HIS A 48 3.56 -9.29 1.13
C HIS A 48 2.40 -8.58 1.85
N HIS A 49 2.65 -7.38 2.39
CA HIS A 49 1.60 -6.62 3.06
C HIS A 49 0.55 -6.05 2.11
N LEU A 50 0.91 -5.65 0.89
CA LEU A 50 -0.04 -5.24 -0.14
C LEU A 50 -0.95 -6.41 -0.56
N GLU A 51 -0.39 -7.59 -0.83
CA GLU A 51 -1.14 -8.81 -1.15
C GLU A 51 -2.14 -9.18 -0.03
N LEU A 52 -1.73 -9.04 1.23
CA LEU A 52 -2.61 -9.26 2.38
C LEU A 52 -3.74 -8.24 2.43
N LEU A 53 -3.44 -6.95 2.24
CA LEU A 53 -4.43 -5.88 2.26
C LEU A 53 -5.47 -6.04 1.15
N GLU A 54 -5.03 -6.41 -0.05
CA GLU A 54 -5.91 -6.70 -1.18
C GLU A 54 -6.86 -7.87 -0.85
N ARG A 55 -6.33 -8.96 -0.29
CA ARG A 55 -7.13 -10.14 0.09
C ARG A 55 -8.10 -9.85 1.23
N GLU A 56 -7.73 -9.00 2.18
CA GLU A 56 -8.50 -8.76 3.41
C GLU A 56 -9.54 -7.64 3.26
N PHE A 57 -9.35 -6.67 2.36
CA PHE A 57 -10.17 -5.44 2.32
C PHE A 57 -10.82 -5.11 0.96
N ASP A 58 -10.81 -6.03 0.00
CA ASP A 58 -11.55 -6.00 -1.28
C ASP A 58 -11.40 -4.73 -2.15
N ALA A 59 -10.55 -4.86 -3.18
CA ALA A 59 -10.46 -4.14 -4.47
C ALA A 59 -10.24 -2.60 -4.53
N ALA A 60 -10.76 -1.78 -3.62
CA ALA A 60 -10.70 -0.32 -3.81
C ALA A 60 -9.29 0.29 -3.58
N ILE A 61 -8.48 -0.32 -2.71
CA ILE A 61 -7.10 0.12 -2.44
C ILE A 61 -6.12 -0.43 -3.49
N ALA A 62 -6.37 -1.64 -4.00
CA ALA A 62 -5.53 -2.28 -5.03
C ALA A 62 -5.67 -1.60 -6.41
N ALA A 63 -6.87 -1.14 -6.77
CA ALA A 63 -7.10 -0.44 -8.04
C ALA A 63 -6.27 0.85 -8.17
N ALA A 64 -6.00 1.56 -7.06
CA ALA A 64 -5.14 2.74 -7.06
C ALA A 64 -3.66 2.40 -7.31
N VAL A 65 -3.23 1.18 -6.95
CA VAL A 65 -1.87 0.68 -7.21
C VAL A 65 -1.73 0.19 -8.66
N GLU A 66 -2.77 -0.47 -9.20
CA GLU A 66 -2.75 -0.95 -10.58
C GLU A 66 -2.82 0.18 -11.62
N THR A 67 -3.60 1.24 -11.36
CA THR A 67 -3.79 2.34 -12.32
C THR A 67 -2.46 3.05 -12.65
N GLU A 68 -1.57 3.22 -11.66
CA GLU A 68 -0.27 3.88 -11.88
C GLU A 68 0.77 2.94 -12.54
N MET A 69 0.68 1.64 -12.26
CA MET A 69 1.54 0.60 -12.87
C MET A 69 1.24 0.42 -14.37
N GLU A 70 0.01 0.70 -14.82
CA GLU A 70 -0.33 0.72 -16.25
C GLU A 70 0.21 1.97 -16.98
N HIS A 71 0.30 3.12 -16.30
CA HIS A 71 0.88 4.35 -16.86
C HIS A 71 2.40 4.24 -17.07
N GLU A 72 3.13 3.63 -16.13
CA GLU A 72 4.57 3.35 -16.29
C GLU A 72 4.85 2.34 -17.40
N ARG A 73 4.02 1.28 -17.56
CA ARG A 73 4.15 0.34 -18.69
C ARG A 73 3.88 0.98 -20.06
N ARG A 74 3.17 2.11 -20.11
CA ARG A 74 2.90 2.88 -21.33
C ARG A 74 3.91 4.02 -21.58
N GLY A 75 4.82 4.29 -20.65
CA GLY A 75 5.79 5.38 -20.78
C GLY A 75 5.15 6.77 -20.78
N GLU A 76 3.92 6.90 -20.28
CA GLU A 76 3.18 8.15 -20.25
C GLU A 76 3.48 8.88 -18.94
N VAL A 77 4.39 9.85 -18.99
CA VAL A 77 4.66 10.76 -17.86
C VAL A 77 3.46 11.68 -17.69
N VAL A 78 2.68 11.45 -16.63
CA VAL A 78 1.63 12.38 -16.20
C VAL A 78 2.32 13.61 -15.57
N ARG A 79 2.03 14.78 -16.14
CA ARG A 79 2.55 16.08 -15.69
C ARG A 79 1.64 16.70 -14.66
#